data_AF-A0AB74DSZ7-F1
#
_entry.id   AF-A0AB74DSZ7-F1
#
_cell.length_a   1.000
_cell.length_b   1.000
_cell.length_c   1.000
_cell.angle_alpha   90.00
_cell.angle_beta   90.00
_cell.angle_gamma   90.00
#
_symmetry.space_group_name_H-M   'P 1'
#
loop_
_entity.id
_entity.type
_entity.pdbx_description
1 polymer ?
#
loop_
_entity_poly.entity_id
_entity_poly.type
_entity_poly.pdbx_seq_one_letter_code
_entity_poly.pdbx_strand_id
1 'polypeptide(L)'
;MNEIALSDNLAQIELEINHHKQLAGQSIWEIGRRLNHVKEHDLVHGQFMNWLRKVEIDHTSAKRMMKIANELPNSATLHHLGTTALHLIATLPEESRQEQIERIEKGDNPTVRELQEVKRQLNLARSANESLREKNERLAEQALKGLETKTIEKEVVKEIEVAPADYDAVSFIRRWSISPELKDEIFNANQQVSLFN
;
A
#
# COMPACT_ATOMS: atom_id res chain seq x y z
N MET A 1 -50.91 -29.07 2.56
CA MET A 1 -49.99 -28.10 3.19
C MET A 1 -50.69 -27.60 4.43
N ASN A 2 -50.12 -27.81 5.62
CA ASN A 2 -50.62 -27.13 6.81
C ASN A 2 -49.99 -25.74 6.78
N GLU A 3 -50.80 -24.72 6.52
CA GLU A 3 -50.37 -23.34 6.73
C GLU A 3 -50.11 -23.17 8.23
N ILE A 4 -48.87 -22.86 8.59
CA ILE A 4 -48.54 -22.43 9.94
C ILE A 4 -49.17 -21.04 10.07
N ALA A 5 -50.22 -20.93 10.88
CA ALA A 5 -50.83 -19.64 11.17
C ALA A 5 -49.77 -18.72 11.79
N LEU A 6 -49.67 -17.49 11.30
CA LEU A 6 -48.81 -16.46 11.88
C LEU A 6 -49.32 -16.12 13.28
N SER A 7 -48.39 -15.87 14.22
CA SER A 7 -48.77 -15.37 15.55
C SER A 7 -49.28 -13.94 15.46
N ASP A 8 -50.28 -13.59 16.26
CA ASP A 8 -50.75 -12.19 16.41
C ASP A 8 -49.87 -11.36 17.37
N ASN A 9 -48.85 -11.98 17.99
CA ASN A 9 -47.96 -11.32 18.92
C ASN A 9 -46.72 -10.74 18.20
N LEU A 10 -46.58 -9.41 18.21
CA LEU A 10 -45.45 -8.70 17.60
C LEU A 10 -44.08 -9.23 18.07
N ALA A 11 -43.90 -9.46 19.37
CA ALA A 11 -42.62 -9.94 19.92
C ALA A 11 -42.27 -11.35 19.41
N GLN A 12 -43.27 -12.18 19.16
CA GLN A 12 -43.08 -13.50 18.57
C GLN A 12 -42.69 -13.40 17.10
N ILE A 13 -43.37 -12.56 16.32
CA ILE A 13 -43.04 -12.31 14.91
C ILE A 13 -41.59 -11.78 14.79
N GLU A 14 -41.18 -10.84 15.65
CA GLU A 14 -39.81 -10.32 15.67
C GLU A 14 -38.76 -11.41 15.95
N LEU A 15 -39.04 -12.31 16.89
CA LEU A 15 -38.18 -13.45 17.20
C LEU A 15 -38.06 -14.39 16.00
N GLU A 16 -39.18 -14.74 15.36
CA GLU A 16 -39.22 -15.61 14.18
C GLU A 16 -38.46 -14.99 12.98
N ILE A 17 -38.67 -13.70 12.72
CA ILE A 17 -37.92 -12.96 11.68
C ILE A 17 -36.42 -13.00 11.96
N ASN A 18 -36.00 -12.75 13.20
CA ASN A 18 -34.59 -12.78 13.55
C ASN A 18 -33.98 -14.18 13.41
N HIS A 19 -34.73 -15.24 13.77
CA HIS A 19 -34.31 -16.62 13.56
C HIS A 19 -34.11 -16.94 12.07
N HIS A 20 -35.07 -16.56 11.21
CA HIS A 20 -34.94 -16.77 9.77
C HIS A 20 -33.78 -15.96 9.16
N LYS A 21 -33.53 -14.73 9.64
CA LYS A 21 -32.36 -13.95 9.23
C LYS A 21 -31.06 -14.69 9.55
N GLN A 22 -30.92 -15.24 10.76
CA GLN A 22 -29.75 -16.02 11.14
C GLN A 22 -29.58 -17.27 10.27
N LEU A 23 -30.65 -18.02 10.01
CA LEU A 23 -30.60 -19.18 9.13
C LEU A 23 -30.20 -18.80 7.71
N ALA A 24 -30.71 -17.67 7.20
CA ALA A 24 -30.35 -17.17 5.87
C ALA A 24 -28.86 -16.79 5.80
N GLY A 25 -28.34 -16.05 6.78
CA GLY A 25 -26.93 -15.68 6.86
C GLY A 25 -26.00 -16.88 6.98
N GLN A 26 -26.35 -17.85 7.81
CA GLN A 26 -25.64 -19.12 7.92
C GLN A 26 -25.64 -19.88 6.59
N SER A 27 -26.81 -19.96 5.92
CA SER A 27 -26.94 -20.64 4.63
C SER A 27 -26.06 -19.99 3.57
N ILE A 28 -25.99 -18.66 3.52
CA ILE A 28 -25.11 -17.92 2.61
C ILE A 28 -23.64 -18.29 2.82
N TRP A 29 -23.19 -18.34 4.08
CA TRP A 29 -21.81 -18.72 4.41
C TRP A 29 -21.52 -20.17 4.02
N GLU A 30 -22.42 -21.09 4.38
CA GLU A 30 -22.29 -22.53 4.19
C GLU A 30 -22.38 -22.94 2.70
N ILE A 31 -23.18 -22.22 1.90
CA ILE A 31 -23.16 -22.31 0.43
C ILE A 31 -21.81 -21.83 -0.10
N GLY A 32 -21.34 -20.65 0.34
CA GLY A 32 -20.04 -20.11 -0.07
C GLY A 32 -18.88 -21.08 0.16
N ARG A 33 -18.86 -21.73 1.32
CA ARG A 33 -17.87 -22.76 1.68
C ARG A 33 -17.91 -23.94 0.71
N ARG A 34 -19.09 -24.46 0.38
CA ARG A 34 -19.24 -25.56 -0.61
C ARG A 34 -18.81 -25.15 -2.00
N LEU A 35 -19.14 -23.93 -2.42
CA LEU A 35 -18.72 -23.39 -3.71
C LEU A 35 -17.19 -23.31 -3.82
N ASN A 36 -16.51 -22.89 -2.75
CA ASN A 36 -15.04 -22.89 -2.69
C ASN A 36 -14.49 -24.32 -2.77
N HIS A 37 -15.03 -25.25 -1.98
CA HIS A 37 -14.61 -26.65 -1.99
C HIS A 37 -14.68 -27.27 -3.39
N VAL A 38 -15.83 -27.14 -4.06
CA VAL A 38 -16.05 -27.69 -5.41
C VAL A 38 -15.10 -27.05 -6.44
N LYS A 39 -14.85 -25.74 -6.32
CA LYS A 39 -13.94 -25.03 -7.22
C LYS A 39 -12.48 -25.47 -7.06
N GLU A 40 -12.08 -25.84 -5.85
CA GLU A 40 -10.71 -26.23 -5.53
C GLU A 40 -10.43 -27.73 -5.77
N HIS A 41 -11.42 -28.60 -5.53
CA HIS A 41 -11.19 -30.05 -5.44
C HIS A 41 -11.90 -30.88 -6.53
N ASP A 42 -13.08 -30.47 -6.98
CA ASP A 42 -13.98 -31.38 -7.71
C ASP A 42 -14.08 -31.10 -9.22
N LEU A 43 -13.69 -29.91 -9.68
CA LEU A 43 -13.89 -29.48 -11.06
C LEU A 43 -12.58 -29.18 -11.79
N VAL A 44 -12.44 -29.80 -12.97
CA VAL A 44 -11.42 -29.44 -13.95
C VAL A 44 -11.58 -27.97 -14.34
N HIS A 45 -10.46 -27.26 -14.52
CA HIS A 45 -10.43 -25.85 -14.86
C HIS A 45 -11.38 -25.53 -16.03
N GLY A 46 -12.28 -24.55 -15.82
CA GLY A 46 -13.29 -24.14 -16.82
C GLY A 46 -14.68 -24.76 -16.66
N GLN A 47 -14.88 -25.82 -15.86
CA GLN A 47 -16.21 -26.44 -15.68
C GLN A 47 -17.08 -25.77 -14.61
N PHE A 48 -16.50 -24.91 -13.75
CA PHE A 48 -17.20 -24.27 -12.64
C PHE A 48 -18.45 -23.49 -13.09
N MET A 49 -18.37 -22.74 -14.20
CA MET A 49 -19.50 -21.97 -14.72
C MET A 49 -20.67 -22.84 -15.20
N ASN A 50 -20.37 -24.01 -15.78
CA ASN A 50 -21.38 -24.96 -16.23
C ASN A 50 -22.08 -25.58 -15.02
N TRP A 51 -21.31 -25.92 -13.99
CA TRP A 51 -21.83 -26.48 -12.74
C TRP A 51 -22.69 -25.48 -11.97
N LEU A 52 -22.29 -24.19 -11.90
CA LEU A 52 -23.12 -23.14 -11.29
C LEU A 52 -24.51 -23.04 -11.92
N ARG A 53 -24.61 -23.17 -13.25
CA ARG A 53 -25.91 -23.20 -13.95
C ARG A 53 -26.75 -24.42 -13.58
N LYS A 54 -26.13 -25.58 -13.32
CA LYS A 54 -26.82 -26.80 -12.90
C LYS A 54 -27.42 -26.66 -11.49
N VAL A 55 -26.75 -25.95 -10.59
CA VAL A 55 -27.26 -25.68 -9.23
C VAL A 55 -28.08 -24.40 -9.13
N GLU A 56 -28.39 -23.76 -10.27
CA GLU A 56 -29.21 -22.55 -10.37
C GLU A 56 -28.69 -21.36 -9.56
N ILE A 57 -27.37 -21.27 -9.38
CA ILE A 57 -26.72 -20.14 -8.72
C ILE A 57 -26.04 -19.27 -9.77
N ASP A 58 -26.39 -17.99 -9.80
CA ASP A 58 -25.73 -17.03 -10.68
C ASP A 58 -24.28 -16.79 -10.23
N HIS A 59 -23.41 -16.50 -11.20
CA HIS A 59 -21.99 -16.31 -10.95
C HIS A 59 -21.69 -15.15 -9.97
N THR A 60 -22.51 -14.10 -9.95
CA THR A 60 -22.30 -12.95 -9.06
C THR A 60 -22.62 -13.34 -7.62
N SER A 61 -23.73 -14.02 -7.38
CA SER A 61 -24.08 -14.54 -6.06
C SER A 61 -23.07 -15.57 -5.58
N ALA A 62 -22.66 -16.50 -6.45
CA ALA A 62 -21.61 -17.47 -6.13
C ALA A 62 -20.33 -16.77 -5.66
N LYS A 63 -19.83 -15.80 -6.44
CA LYS A 63 -18.62 -15.03 -6.09
C LYS A 63 -18.75 -14.30 -4.75
N ARG A 64 -19.93 -13.73 -4.47
CA ARG A 64 -20.19 -13.04 -3.19
C ARG A 64 -20.16 -14.03 -2.01
N MET A 65 -20.89 -15.13 -2.11
CA MET A 65 -20.97 -16.18 -1.09
C MET A 65 -19.59 -16.80 -0.83
N MET A 66 -18.86 -17.15 -1.89
CA MET A 66 -17.50 -17.66 -1.81
C MET A 66 -16.55 -16.71 -1.08
N LYS A 67 -16.61 -15.41 -1.41
CA LYS A 67 -15.80 -14.40 -0.75
C LYS A 67 -16.18 -14.24 0.73
N ILE A 68 -17.48 -14.25 1.05
CA ILE A 68 -17.96 -14.23 2.44
C ILE A 68 -17.37 -15.40 3.23
N ALA A 69 -17.44 -16.62 2.69
CA ALA A 69 -16.98 -17.82 3.38
C ALA A 69 -15.45 -17.88 3.57
N ASN A 70 -14.67 -17.30 2.64
CA ASN A 70 -13.20 -17.28 2.74
C ASN A 70 -12.67 -16.20 3.69
N GLU A 71 -13.40 -15.09 3.80
CA GLU A 71 -12.88 -13.88 4.43
C GLU A 71 -13.47 -13.64 5.83
N LEU A 72 -14.65 -14.21 6.11
CA LEU A 72 -15.37 -14.04 7.37
C LEU A 72 -15.43 -15.36 8.16
N PRO A 73 -15.28 -15.30 9.49
CA PRO A 73 -15.47 -16.47 10.33
C PRO A 73 -16.93 -16.94 10.32
N ASN A 74 -17.14 -18.23 10.59
CA ASN A 74 -18.48 -18.77 10.85
C ASN A 74 -18.96 -18.27 12.22
N SER A 75 -19.66 -17.14 12.23
CA SER A 75 -20.14 -16.52 13.46
C SER A 75 -21.63 -16.22 13.42
N ALA A 76 -22.34 -16.67 14.44
CA ALA A 76 -23.76 -16.38 14.64
C ALA A 76 -24.04 -14.86 14.73
N THR A 77 -23.07 -14.06 15.20
CA THR A 77 -23.19 -12.60 15.24
C THR A 77 -23.15 -11.98 13.84
N LEU A 78 -22.51 -12.61 12.87
CA LEU A 78 -22.52 -12.12 11.49
C LEU A 78 -23.77 -12.57 10.74
N HIS A 79 -24.35 -13.72 11.11
CA HIS A 79 -25.47 -14.32 10.37
C HIS A 79 -26.75 -13.49 10.38
N HIS A 80 -26.93 -12.56 11.33
CA HIS A 80 -28.08 -11.65 11.30
C HIS A 80 -27.98 -10.56 10.21
N LEU A 81 -26.81 -10.40 9.59
CA LEU A 81 -26.56 -9.45 8.52
C LEU A 81 -27.00 -10.01 7.18
N GLY A 82 -27.55 -9.14 6.33
CA GLY A 82 -27.87 -9.50 4.95
C GLY A 82 -26.63 -9.71 4.08
N THR A 83 -26.77 -10.42 2.96
CA THR A 83 -25.69 -10.76 2.01
C THR A 83 -24.86 -9.55 1.60
N THR A 84 -25.50 -8.40 1.37
CA THR A 84 -24.81 -7.17 0.94
C THR A 84 -23.87 -6.64 2.02
N ALA A 85 -24.31 -6.62 3.28
CA ALA A 85 -23.48 -6.17 4.40
C ALA A 85 -22.31 -7.13 4.63
N LEU A 86 -22.58 -8.45 4.66
CA LEU A 86 -21.55 -9.49 4.74
C LEU A 86 -20.51 -9.35 3.62
N HIS A 87 -20.97 -9.17 2.38
CA HIS A 87 -20.07 -9.00 1.24
C HIS A 87 -19.22 -7.73 1.34
N LEU A 88 -19.80 -6.61 1.82
CA LEU A 88 -19.05 -5.37 2.01
C LEU A 88 -17.93 -5.57 3.03
N ILE A 89 -18.23 -6.13 4.20
CA ILE A 89 -17.26 -6.44 5.25
C ILE A 89 -16.16 -7.37 4.71
N ALA A 90 -16.53 -8.43 3.99
CA ALA A 90 -15.59 -9.36 3.35
C ALA A 90 -14.70 -8.70 2.28
N THR A 91 -15.08 -7.54 1.75
CA THR A 91 -14.27 -6.78 0.76
C THR A 91 -13.37 -5.73 1.41
N LEU A 92 -13.48 -5.48 2.71
CA LEU A 92 -12.60 -4.58 3.43
C LEU A 92 -11.20 -5.21 3.60
N PRO A 93 -10.15 -4.36 3.73
CA PRO A 93 -8.84 -4.78 4.20
C PRO A 93 -8.95 -5.50 5.55
N GLU A 94 -8.01 -6.39 5.84
CA GLU A 94 -8.02 -7.25 7.03
C GLU A 94 -8.21 -6.45 8.34
N GLU A 95 -7.46 -5.37 8.53
CA GLU A 95 -7.54 -4.50 9.70
C GLU A 95 -8.96 -3.91 9.88
N SER A 96 -9.48 -3.23 8.86
CA SER A 96 -10.82 -2.62 8.92
C SER A 96 -11.93 -3.67 9.01
N ARG A 97 -11.75 -4.84 8.39
CA ARG A 97 -12.69 -5.95 8.50
C ARG A 97 -12.79 -6.44 9.95
N GLN A 98 -11.65 -6.66 10.60
CA GLN A 98 -11.59 -7.11 11.98
C GLN A 98 -12.24 -6.10 12.92
N GLU A 99 -11.98 -4.80 12.71
CA GLU A 99 -12.64 -3.72 13.46
C GLU A 99 -14.18 -3.78 13.32
N GLN A 100 -14.70 -4.00 12.11
CA GLN A 100 -16.14 -4.13 11.90
C GLN A 100 -16.70 -5.38 12.61
N ILE A 101 -16.00 -6.51 12.56
CA ILE A 101 -16.42 -7.75 13.24
C ILE A 101 -16.48 -7.51 14.76
N GLU A 102 -15.47 -6.90 15.36
CA GLU A 102 -15.44 -6.60 16.79
C GLU A 102 -16.56 -5.63 17.21
N ARG A 103 -16.87 -4.63 16.37
CA ARG A 103 -18.00 -3.74 16.60
C ARG A 103 -19.32 -4.51 16.62
N ILE A 104 -19.50 -5.43 15.68
CA ILE A 104 -20.70 -6.29 15.61
C ILE A 104 -20.81 -7.20 16.83
N GLU A 105 -19.70 -7.79 17.28
CA GLU A 105 -19.67 -8.62 18.48
C GLU A 105 -20.00 -7.82 19.76
N LYS A 106 -19.69 -6.52 19.79
CA LYS A 106 -20.07 -5.59 20.86
C LYS A 106 -21.53 -5.11 20.78
N GLY A 107 -22.28 -5.56 19.77
CA GLY A 107 -23.70 -5.24 19.58
C GLY A 107 -23.98 -4.05 18.67
N ASP A 108 -22.97 -3.52 17.98
CA ASP A 108 -23.20 -2.53 16.92
C ASP A 108 -23.73 -3.21 15.66
N ASN A 109 -24.66 -2.58 14.94
CA ASN A 109 -25.21 -3.14 13.72
C ASN A 109 -25.00 -2.18 12.55
N PRO A 110 -23.83 -2.23 11.89
CA PRO A 110 -23.49 -1.27 10.86
C PRO A 110 -24.44 -1.41 9.66
N THR A 111 -24.95 -0.28 9.20
CA THR A 111 -25.80 -0.23 8.02
C THR A 111 -24.98 -0.39 6.75
N VAL A 112 -25.62 -0.84 5.67
CA VAL A 112 -24.99 -0.95 4.35
C VAL A 112 -24.39 0.39 3.89
N ARG A 113 -25.04 1.52 4.22
CA ARG A 113 -24.56 2.86 3.88
C ARG A 113 -23.26 3.21 4.61
N GLU A 114 -23.19 2.90 5.90
CA GLU A 114 -21.97 3.13 6.69
C GLU A 114 -20.82 2.26 6.19
N LEU A 115 -21.07 0.99 5.89
CA LEU A 115 -20.05 0.09 5.32
C LEU A 115 -19.56 0.56 3.93
N GLN A 116 -20.46 1.11 3.11
CA GLN A 116 -20.09 1.72 1.82
C GLN A 116 -19.23 2.96 2.01
N GLU A 117 -19.55 3.79 3.00
CA GLU A 117 -18.79 5.00 3.30
C GLU A 117 -17.38 4.65 3.82
N VAL A 118 -17.25 3.69 4.73
CA VAL A 118 -15.96 3.16 5.18
C VAL A 118 -15.12 2.71 3.99
N LYS A 119 -15.70 1.92 3.09
CA LYS A 119 -15.03 1.46 1.88
C LYS A 119 -14.61 2.62 0.97
N ARG A 120 -15.44 3.65 0.84
CA ARG A 120 -15.13 4.85 0.03
C ARG A 120 -13.95 5.60 0.63
N GLN A 121 -13.94 5.83 1.94
CA GLN A 121 -12.87 6.52 2.64
C GLN A 121 -11.54 5.77 2.52
N LEU A 122 -11.55 4.45 2.66
CA LEU A 122 -10.36 3.62 2.47
C LEU A 122 -9.80 3.72 1.05
N ASN A 123 -10.66 3.71 0.03
CA ASN A 123 -10.23 3.86 -1.36
C ASN A 123 -9.61 5.24 -1.63
N LEU A 124 -10.21 6.32 -1.08
CA LEU A 124 -9.67 7.67 -1.20
C LEU A 124 -8.30 7.80 -0.50
N ALA A 125 -8.19 7.28 0.72
CA ALA A 125 -6.93 7.27 1.47
C ALA A 125 -5.84 6.49 0.73
N ARG A 126 -6.19 5.34 0.13
CA ARG A 126 -5.27 4.54 -0.68
C ARG A 126 -4.77 5.29 -1.90
N SER A 127 -5.66 5.92 -2.66
CA SER A 127 -5.31 6.69 -3.85
C SER A 127 -4.46 7.93 -3.50
N ALA A 128 -4.78 8.62 -2.41
CA ALA A 128 -3.98 9.74 -1.92
C ALA A 128 -2.56 9.30 -1.52
N ASN A 129 -2.45 8.17 -0.80
CA ASN A 129 -1.16 7.60 -0.41
C ASN A 129 -0.32 7.16 -1.62
N GLU A 130 -0.94 6.57 -2.63
CA GLU A 130 -0.27 6.19 -3.88
C GLU A 130 0.27 7.42 -4.61
N SER A 131 -0.53 8.47 -4.76
CA SER A 131 -0.07 9.74 -5.34
C SER A 131 1.06 10.39 -4.56
N LEU A 132 1.03 10.31 -3.22
CA LEU A 132 2.13 10.80 -2.38
C LEU A 132 3.40 9.96 -2.54
N ARG A 133 3.27 8.63 -2.66
CA ARG A 133 4.41 7.74 -2.94
C ARG A 133 5.05 8.04 -4.27
N GLU A 134 4.26 8.18 -5.34
CA GLU A 134 4.77 8.55 -6.67
C GLU A 134 5.48 9.91 -6.66
N LYS A 135 4.93 10.90 -5.94
CA LYS A 135 5.58 12.21 -5.78
C LYS A 135 6.90 12.10 -5.04
N ASN A 136 6.95 11.33 -3.95
CA ASN A 136 8.17 11.11 -3.19
C ASN A 136 9.23 10.38 -4.00
N GLU A 137 8.84 9.37 -4.79
CA GLU A 137 9.75 8.64 -5.68
C GLU A 137 10.32 9.58 -6.76
N ARG A 138 9.48 10.38 -7.42
CA ARG A 138 9.95 11.38 -8.39
C ARG A 138 10.90 12.41 -7.77
N LEU A 139 10.62 12.87 -6.55
CA LEU A 139 11.50 13.78 -5.83
C LEU A 139 12.83 13.11 -5.47
N ALA A 140 12.81 11.84 -5.07
CA ALA A 140 14.02 11.08 -4.78
C ALA A 140 14.86 10.87 -6.05
N GLU A 141 14.24 10.55 -7.19
CA GLU A 141 14.92 10.46 -8.49
C GLU A 141 15.52 11.80 -8.93
N GLN A 142 14.79 12.91 -8.75
CA GLN A 142 15.28 14.24 -9.05
C GLN A 142 16.46 14.64 -8.14
N ALA A 143 16.39 14.30 -6.86
CA ALA A 143 17.49 14.53 -5.93
C ALA A 143 18.73 13.71 -6.32
N LEU A 144 18.55 12.44 -6.73
CA LEU A 144 19.64 11.58 -7.20
C LEU A 144 20.28 12.12 -8.49
N LYS A 145 19.49 12.54 -9.48
CA LYS A 145 19.99 13.21 -10.70
C LYS A 145 20.66 14.56 -10.40
N GLY A 146 20.17 15.29 -9.41
CA GLY A 146 20.78 16.55 -8.94
C GLY A 146 22.12 16.33 -8.20
N LEU A 147 22.31 15.17 -7.59
CA LEU A 147 23.58 14.73 -7.00
C LEU A 147 24.56 14.26 -8.10
N GLU A 148 24.09 13.49 -9.08
CA GLU A 148 24.90 13.05 -10.22
C GLU A 148 25.45 14.22 -11.05
N THR A 149 24.64 15.25 -11.29
CA THR A 149 25.07 16.47 -12.01
C THR A 149 26.07 17.31 -11.20
N LYS A 150 25.97 17.33 -9.86
CA LYS A 150 26.97 17.99 -8.99
C LYS A 150 28.27 17.20 -8.84
N THR A 151 28.27 15.88 -9.05
CA THR A 151 29.52 15.07 -8.99
C THR A 151 30.36 15.12 -10.26
N ILE A 152 29.85 15.63 -11.38
CA ILE A 152 30.61 15.74 -12.65
C ILE A 152 31.37 17.07 -12.76
N GLU A 153 31.08 18.07 -11.93
CA GLU A 153 31.87 19.30 -11.81
C GLU A 153 32.90 19.25 -10.68
N LYS A 154 33.51 18.09 -10.42
CA LYS A 154 34.86 18.10 -9.82
C LYS A 154 35.85 18.28 -10.95
N GLU A 155 36.08 19.55 -11.25
CA GLU A 155 37.41 20.13 -11.50
C GLU A 155 38.41 19.12 -12.06
N VAL A 156 38.54 19.11 -13.39
CA VAL A 156 39.71 18.55 -14.08
C VAL A 156 40.92 19.27 -13.52
N VAL A 157 41.54 18.67 -12.49
CA VAL A 157 42.90 18.98 -12.10
C VAL A 157 43.74 18.65 -13.32
N LYS A 158 44.10 19.70 -14.08
CA LYS A 158 45.10 19.59 -15.15
C LYS A 158 46.33 18.95 -14.51
N GLU A 159 46.59 17.73 -14.96
CA GLU A 159 47.82 17.00 -14.78
C GLU A 159 48.99 17.95 -15.07
N ILE A 160 49.67 18.40 -14.02
CA ILE A 160 50.91 19.16 -14.16
C ILE A 160 51.96 18.12 -14.53
N GLU A 161 52.34 18.13 -15.81
CA GLU A 161 53.51 17.41 -16.29
C GLU A 161 54.71 17.78 -15.42
N VAL A 162 55.28 16.76 -14.78
CA VAL A 162 56.49 16.86 -13.97
C VAL A 162 57.63 17.27 -14.89
N ALA A 163 57.99 18.55 -14.88
CA ALA A 163 59.23 19.04 -15.47
C ALA A 163 60.39 18.90 -14.46
N PRO A 164 61.62 18.65 -14.95
CA PRO A 164 62.67 17.92 -14.23
C PRO A 164 63.39 18.74 -13.15
N ALA A 165 64.14 18.01 -12.31
CA ALA A 165 64.69 18.36 -10.99
C ALA A 165 65.67 19.55 -10.88
N ASP A 166 65.73 20.48 -11.82
CA ASP A 166 66.58 21.68 -11.73
C ASP A 166 65.83 22.92 -12.27
N TYR A 167 64.86 23.43 -11.50
CA TYR A 167 64.11 24.63 -11.86
C TYR A 167 64.41 25.78 -10.90
N ASP A 168 65.30 26.67 -11.33
CA ASP A 168 65.74 27.86 -10.58
C ASP A 168 64.64 28.93 -10.58
N ALA A 169 63.93 29.06 -9.44
CA ALA A 169 62.75 29.90 -9.23
C ALA A 169 62.96 31.38 -9.58
N VAL A 170 64.21 31.84 -9.56
CA VAL A 170 64.59 33.23 -9.85
C VAL A 170 64.39 33.59 -11.34
N SER A 171 64.48 32.59 -12.23
CA SER A 171 64.30 32.74 -13.68
C SER A 171 62.86 33.09 -14.07
N PHE A 172 61.89 32.57 -13.32
CA PHE A 172 60.46 32.68 -13.62
C PHE A 172 59.92 34.08 -13.31
N ILE A 173 60.41 34.68 -12.21
CA ILE A 173 60.00 36.00 -11.71
C ILE A 173 60.40 37.13 -12.69
N ARG A 174 61.46 36.92 -13.49
CA ARG A 174 61.90 37.91 -14.49
C ARG A 174 61.04 37.92 -15.75
N ARG A 175 60.30 36.84 -16.02
CA ARG A 175 59.50 36.62 -17.24
C ARG A 175 58.10 37.22 -17.14
N TRP A 176 57.51 37.22 -15.94
CA TRP A 176 56.20 37.81 -15.70
C TRP A 176 56.37 39.00 -14.77
N SER A 177 55.99 40.20 -15.26
CA SER A 177 56.00 41.44 -14.48
C SER A 177 55.00 41.36 -13.33
N ILE A 178 55.39 40.67 -12.26
CA ILE A 178 54.67 40.60 -11.00
C ILE A 178 54.94 41.91 -10.24
N SER A 179 53.91 42.43 -9.58
CA SER A 179 53.97 43.70 -8.85
C SER A 179 55.06 43.68 -7.76
N PRO A 180 55.69 44.83 -7.46
CA PRO A 180 56.82 44.89 -6.51
C PRO A 180 56.48 44.31 -5.14
N GLU A 181 55.23 44.46 -4.67
CA GLU A 181 54.84 44.00 -3.32
C GLU A 181 54.95 42.48 -3.15
N LEU A 182 54.65 41.71 -4.19
CA LEU A 182 54.73 40.24 -4.16
C LEU A 182 56.18 39.72 -4.27
N LYS A 183 57.12 40.54 -4.76
CA LYS A 183 58.55 40.17 -4.81
C LYS A 183 59.17 40.19 -3.42
N ASP A 184 58.80 41.16 -2.60
CA ASP A 184 59.36 41.34 -1.25
C ASP A 184 58.82 40.30 -0.26
N GLU A 185 57.55 39.87 -0.40
CA GLU A 185 56.99 38.77 0.41
C GLU A 185 57.69 37.43 0.13
N ILE A 186 57.94 37.11 -1.13
CA ILE A 186 58.59 35.84 -1.51
C ILE A 186 60.09 35.84 -1.17
N PHE A 187 60.77 36.99 -1.26
CA PHE A 187 62.17 37.12 -0.83
C PHE A 187 62.32 36.94 0.69
N ASN A 188 61.44 37.56 1.48
CA ASN A 188 61.44 37.39 2.94
C ASN A 188 61.08 35.95 3.37
N ALA A 189 60.13 35.30 2.68
CA ALA A 189 59.79 33.91 2.94
C ALA A 189 60.98 32.96 2.69
N ASN A 190 61.76 33.20 1.63
CA ASN A 190 62.96 32.40 1.35
C ASN A 190 64.11 32.64 2.36
N GLN A 191 64.27 33.87 2.88
CA GLN A 191 65.24 34.11 3.96
C GLN A 191 64.84 33.45 5.28
N GLN A 192 63.55 33.39 5.61
CA GLN A 192 63.08 32.71 6.83
C GLN A 192 63.28 31.19 6.75
N VAL A 193 63.11 30.58 5.57
CA VAL A 193 63.35 29.15 5.36
C VAL A 193 64.85 28.80 5.42
N SER A 194 65.76 29.73 5.07
CA SER A 194 67.21 29.53 5.18
C SER A 194 67.78 29.67 6.60
N LEU A 195 67.02 30.20 7.57
CA LEU A 195 67.47 30.32 8.97
C LEU A 195 67.06 29.12 9.84
N PHE A 196 66.37 28.14 9.28
CA PHE A 196 65.93 26.92 9.97
C PHE A 196 66.57 25.62 9.44
N ASN A 197 67.65 25.72 8.66
CA ASN A 197 68.52 24.60 8.27
C ASN A 197 69.98 24.90 8.62
#